data_AF-A0A7J9M4Q5-F1
#
_entry.id   AF-A0A7J9M4Q5-F1
#
_cell.length_a   1.000
_cell.length_b   1.000
_cell.length_c   1.000
_cell.angle_alpha   90.00
_cell.angle_beta   90.00
_cell.angle_gamma   90.00
#
_symmetry.space_group_name_H-M   'P 1'
#
loop_
_entity.id
_entity.type
_entity.pdbx_description
1 polymer ?
#
loop_
_entity_poly.entity_id
_entity_poly.type
_entity_poly.pdbx_seq_one_letter_code
_entity_poly.pdbx_strand_id
1 'polypeptide(L)'
;MDINTALPLVVRKSQAHGGLARGLHEAAKAIEKHNAHLCVLADDCDQPDYVKLVKALCADHNVKVLRAPSAKALGEWAGLCKIDSEGKARKVVGCSCVVVKV
;
A
#
# COMPACT_ATOMS: atom_id res chain seq x y z
N MET A 1 14.53 -8.28 12.59
CA MET A 1 13.29 -8.47 11.83
C MET A 1 13.55 -8.07 10.40
N ASP A 2 13.14 -8.90 9.43
CA ASP A 2 13.36 -8.64 8.01
C ASP A 2 12.35 -7.63 7.46
N ILE A 3 12.75 -6.88 6.43
CA ILE A 3 11.90 -5.83 5.82
C ILE A 3 10.58 -6.42 5.30
N ASN A 4 10.64 -7.63 4.73
CA ASN A 4 9.49 -8.30 4.13
C ASN A 4 8.47 -8.80 5.17
N THR A 5 8.90 -9.06 6.41
CA THR A 5 7.99 -9.45 7.51
C THR A 5 7.49 -8.25 8.30
N ALA A 6 8.28 -7.17 8.37
CA ALA A 6 7.90 -5.93 9.02
C ALA A 6 6.82 -5.15 8.24
N LEU A 7 6.89 -5.13 6.90
CA LEU A 7 5.96 -4.41 6.04
C LEU A 7 4.48 -4.76 6.29
N PRO A 8 4.05 -6.04 6.27
CA PRO A 8 2.67 -6.41 6.54
C PRO A 8 2.19 -5.99 7.95
N LEU A 9 3.07 -6.04 8.94
CA LEU A 9 2.73 -5.64 10.32
C LEU A 9 2.47 -4.13 10.42
N VAL A 10 3.29 -3.31 9.75
CA VAL A 10 3.10 -1.86 9.72
C VAL A 10 1.81 -1.49 9.01
N VAL A 11 1.52 -2.12 7.87
CA VAL A 11 0.29 -1.88 7.10
C VAL A 11 -0.95 -2.24 7.93
N ARG A 12 -0.97 -3.42 8.56
CA ARG A 12 -2.08 -3.84 9.43
C ARG A 12 -2.29 -2.93 10.64
N LYS A 13 -1.21 -2.49 11.29
CA LYS A 13 -1.30 -1.51 12.40
C LYS A 13 -1.87 -0.18 11.92
N SER A 14 -1.37 0.33 10.80
CA SER A 14 -1.85 1.59 10.21
C SER A 14 -3.32 1.50 9.83
N GLN A 15 -3.77 0.35 9.34
CA GLN A 15 -5.17 0.08 9.05
C GLN A 15 -6.04 0.16 10.31
N ALA A 16 -5.61 -0.46 11.42
CA ALA A 16 -6.34 -0.42 12.68
C ALA A 16 -6.51 1.02 13.23
N HIS A 17 -5.57 1.90 12.94
CA HIS A 17 -5.61 3.32 13.29
C HIS A 17 -6.30 4.21 12.24
N GLY A 18 -6.82 3.65 11.14
CA GLY A 18 -7.46 4.41 10.06
C GLY A 18 -6.49 5.23 9.19
N GLY A 19 -5.19 5.05 9.36
CA GLY A 19 -4.13 5.83 8.70
C GLY A 19 -3.71 5.29 7.33
N LEU A 20 -4.58 4.60 6.60
CA LEU A 20 -4.22 3.91 5.36
C LEU A 20 -4.97 4.52 4.16
N ALA A 21 -4.22 5.07 3.20
CA ALA A 21 -4.72 5.50 1.88
C ALA A 21 -4.57 4.35 0.89
N ARG A 22 -5.64 3.99 0.20
CA ARG A 22 -5.65 2.86 -0.74
C ARG A 22 -5.98 3.32 -2.16
N GLY A 23 -5.20 2.83 -3.12
CA GLY A 23 -5.35 3.19 -4.52
C GLY A 23 -4.72 4.53 -4.89
N LEU A 24 -4.64 4.80 -6.19
CA LEU A 24 -3.91 5.93 -6.76
C LEU A 24 -4.37 7.29 -6.27
N HIS A 25 -5.68 7.52 -6.33
CA HIS A 25 -6.21 8.86 -6.11
C HIS A 25 -6.01 9.30 -4.65
N GLU A 26 -6.27 8.39 -3.70
CA GLU A 26 -6.00 8.65 -2.29
C GLU A 26 -4.51 8.74 -1.99
N ALA A 27 -3.69 7.90 -2.65
CA ALA A 27 -2.23 7.92 -2.49
C ALA A 27 -1.64 9.26 -2.95
N ALA A 28 -1.97 9.72 -4.16
CA ALA A 28 -1.51 11.00 -4.69
C ALA A 28 -1.94 12.16 -3.78
N LYS A 29 -3.21 12.16 -3.34
CA LYS A 29 -3.73 13.18 -2.42
C LYS A 29 -3.04 13.17 -1.05
N ALA A 30 -2.66 12.00 -0.54
CA ALA A 30 -1.94 11.90 0.73
C ALA A 30 -0.50 12.40 0.60
N ILE A 31 0.16 12.07 -0.51
CA ILE A 31 1.54 12.50 -0.80
C ILE A 31 1.60 14.03 -0.99
N GLU A 32 0.71 14.61 -1.79
CA GLU A 32 0.67 16.06 -2.02
C GLU A 32 0.37 16.87 -0.75
N LYS A 33 -0.42 16.30 0.17
CA LYS A 33 -0.71 16.93 1.47
C LYS A 33 0.43 16.83 2.48
N HIS A 34 1.59 16.28 2.09
CA HIS A 34 2.69 15.93 2.98
C HIS A 34 2.26 15.03 4.16
N ASN A 35 1.18 14.27 3.96
CA ASN A 35 0.61 13.39 4.96
C ASN A 35 0.88 11.93 4.57
N ALA A 36 2.14 11.63 4.29
CA ALA A 36 2.60 10.31 3.85
C ALA A 36 3.94 9.98 4.52
N HIS A 37 3.95 8.91 5.32
CA HIS A 37 5.19 8.35 5.88
C HIS A 37 5.86 7.38 4.92
N LEU A 38 5.06 6.57 4.23
CA LEU A 38 5.53 5.45 3.43
C LEU A 38 4.57 5.18 2.28
N CYS A 39 5.09 4.95 1.08
CA CYS A 39 4.35 4.42 -0.05
C CYS A 39 4.78 2.98 -0.33
N VAL A 40 3.83 2.07 -0.45
CA VAL A 40 4.06 0.69 -0.89
C VAL A 40 3.44 0.50 -2.26
N LEU A 41 4.25 0.04 -3.21
CA LEU A 41 3.87 -0.18 -4.59
C LEU A 41 3.99 -1.67 -4.94
N ALA A 42 3.01 -2.19 -5.66
CA ALA A 42 3.00 -3.57 -6.13
C ALA A 42 3.95 -3.71 -7.34
N ASP A 43 4.77 -4.76 -7.36
CA ASP A 43 5.67 -5.01 -8.49
C ASP A 43 4.94 -5.53 -9.73
N ASP A 44 3.74 -6.10 -9.57
CA ASP A 44 2.86 -6.62 -10.63
C ASP A 44 1.92 -5.55 -11.22
N CYS A 45 2.31 -4.27 -11.21
CA CYS A 45 1.57 -3.21 -11.89
C CYS A 45 1.72 -3.30 -13.41
N ASP A 46 0.63 -3.63 -14.11
CA ASP A 46 0.61 -3.81 -15.58
C ASP A 46 0.95 -2.54 -16.39
N GLN A 47 0.69 -1.35 -15.83
CA GLN A 47 0.94 -0.07 -16.51
C GLN A 47 2.20 0.63 -16.00
N PRO A 48 3.21 0.88 -16.85
CA PRO A 48 4.46 1.51 -16.43
C PRO A 48 4.26 2.98 -16.01
N ASP A 49 3.26 3.66 -16.56
CA ASP A 49 2.98 5.07 -16.25
C ASP A 49 2.48 5.26 -14.83
N TYR A 50 1.79 4.26 -14.28
CA TYR A 50 1.42 4.18 -12.88
C TYR A 50 2.65 4.26 -11.98
N VAL A 51 3.66 3.42 -12.27
CA VAL A 51 4.87 3.32 -11.46
C VAL A 51 5.71 4.58 -11.58
N LYS A 52 5.76 5.20 -12.77
CA LYS A 52 6.46 6.48 -12.98
C LYS A 52 5.82 7.59 -12.15
N LEU A 53 4.49 7.71 -12.18
CA LEU A 53 3.76 8.75 -11.45
C LEU A 53 4.00 8.64 -9.95
N VAL A 54 3.83 7.44 -9.37
CA VAL A 54 4.02 7.25 -7.93
C VAL A 54 5.48 7.50 -7.53
N LYS A 55 6.45 7.05 -8.34
CA LYS A 55 7.87 7.31 -8.06
C LYS A 55 8.24 8.78 -8.14
N ALA A 56 7.72 9.51 -9.12
CA ALA A 56 7.95 10.94 -9.25
C ALA A 56 7.38 11.69 -8.05
N LEU A 57 6.11 11.44 -7.70
CA LEU A 57 5.48 12.04 -6.51
C LEU A 57 6.24 11.72 -5.22
N CYS A 58 6.69 10.48 -5.05
CA CYS A 58 7.46 10.12 -3.86
C CYS A 58 8.85 10.78 -3.83
N ALA A 59 9.49 10.99 -4.98
CA ALA A 59 10.78 11.66 -5.07
C ALA A 59 10.65 13.16 -4.73
N ASP A 60 9.61 13.83 -5.22
CA ASP A 60 9.38 15.26 -4.99
C ASP A 60 9.07 15.56 -3.52
N HIS A 61 8.28 14.71 -2.87
CA HIS A 61 7.85 14.90 -1.48
C HIS A 61 8.73 14.16 -0.45
N ASN A 62 9.84 13.55 -0.88
CA ASN A 62 10.78 12.78 -0.05
C ASN A 62 10.12 11.64 0.76
N VAL A 63 9.15 10.96 0.17
CA VAL A 63 8.44 9.82 0.77
C VAL A 63 9.15 8.52 0.41
N LYS A 64 9.35 7.64 1.40
CA LYS A 64 10.01 6.35 1.17
C LYS A 64 9.10 5.41 0.38
N VAL A 65 9.61 4.89 -0.74
CA VAL A 65 8.93 3.88 -1.55
C VAL A 65 9.45 2.49 -1.21
N LEU A 66 8.54 1.59 -0.85
CA LEU A 66 8.82 0.16 -0.71
C LEU A 66 8.02 -0.62 -1.76
N ARG A 67 8.55 -1.78 -2.13
CA ARG A 67 7.96 -2.68 -3.11
C ARG A 67 7.39 -3.91 -2.42
N ALA A 68 6.28 -4.39 -2.95
CA ALA A 68 5.67 -5.64 -2.51
C ALA A 68 5.55 -6.61 -3.69
N PRO A 69 5.61 -7.92 -3.42
CA PRO A 69 5.74 -8.94 -4.45
C PRO A 69 4.50 -9.11 -5.33
N SER A 70 3.30 -8.80 -4.82
CA SER A 70 2.07 -8.84 -5.61
C SER A 70 0.98 -7.91 -5.08
N ALA A 71 0.11 -7.46 -5.97
CA ALA A 71 -1.04 -6.61 -5.68
C ALA A 71 -2.08 -7.35 -4.85
N LYS A 72 -2.20 -8.68 -5.02
CA LYS A 72 -3.10 -9.50 -4.19
C LYS A 72 -2.59 -9.61 -2.75
N ALA A 73 -1.29 -9.86 -2.54
CA ALA A 73 -0.71 -9.87 -1.20
C ALA A 73 -0.86 -8.50 -0.53
N LEU A 74 -0.62 -7.41 -1.26
CA LEU A 74 -0.88 -6.05 -0.76
C LEU A 74 -2.34 -5.82 -0.39
N GLY A 75 -3.26 -6.28 -1.23
CA GLY A 75 -4.69 -6.22 -0.96
C GLY A 75 -5.07 -6.94 0.34
N GLU A 76 -4.51 -8.12 0.59
CA GLU A 76 -4.69 -8.85 1.85
C GLU A 76 -4.13 -8.08 3.05
N TRP A 77 -2.96 -7.46 2.92
CA TRP A 77 -2.35 -6.69 4.01
C TRP A 77 -3.12 -5.41 4.32
N ALA A 78 -3.70 -4.78 3.30
CA ALA A 78 -4.56 -3.61 3.42
C ALA A 78 -6.00 -3.95 3.87
N GLY A 79 -6.31 -5.24 4.06
CA GLY A 79 -7.63 -5.72 4.49
C GLY A 79 -8.71 -5.62 3.42
N LEU A 80 -8.34 -5.60 2.15
CA LEU A 80 -9.25 -5.72 1.01
C LEU A 80 -9.61 -7.19 0.73
N CYS A 81 -10.03 -7.89 1.78
CA CYS A 81 -10.41 -9.30 1.71
C CYS A 81 -11.59 -9.57 2.63
N LYS A 82 -12.33 -10.64 2.34
CA LYS A 82 -13.34 -11.18 3.25
C LYS A 82 -12.69 -12.33 4.02
N ILE A 83 -12.95 -12.40 5.31
CA ILE A 83 -12.43 -13.47 6.16
C ILE A 83 -13.53 -14.51 6.32
N ASP A 84 -13.22 -15.77 6.03
CA ASP A 84 -14.15 -16.88 6.32
C ASP A 84 -14.14 -17.25 7.81
N SER A 85 -15.06 -18.13 8.21
CA SER A 85 -15.12 -18.72 9.56
C SER A 85 -13.82 -19.40 10.01
N GLU A 86 -12.98 -19.87 9.08
CA GLU A 86 -11.67 -20.48 9.36
C GLU A 86 -10.52 -19.44 9.49
N GLY A 87 -10.81 -18.15 9.38
CA GLY A 87 -9.79 -17.09 9.42
C GLY A 87 -8.96 -16.95 8.13
N LYS A 88 -9.34 -17.65 7.06
CA LYS A 88 -8.69 -17.55 5.74
C LYS A 88 -9.25 -16.36 4.95
N ALA A 89 -8.38 -15.67 4.23
CA ALA A 89 -8.76 -14.59 3.33
C ALA A 89 -9.35 -15.16 2.02
N ARG A 90 -10.57 -14.76 1.69
CA ARG A 90 -11.24 -15.03 0.41
C ARG A 90 -11.68 -13.72 -0.25
N LYS A 91 -11.88 -13.78 -1.57
CA LYS A 91 -12.30 -12.63 -2.41
C LYS A 91 -11.39 -11.41 -2.22
N VAL A 92 -10.08 -11.65 -2.28
CA VAL A 92 -9.06 -10.60 -2.19
C VAL A 92 -9.14 -9.71 -3.41
N VAL A 93 -9.29 -8.41 -3.17
CA VAL A 93 -9.18 -7.38 -4.21
C VAL A 93 -7.75 -6.90 -4.25
N GLY A 94 -7.15 -6.91 -5.44
CA GLY A 94 -5.77 -6.44 -5.62
C GLY A 94 -5.64 -4.95 -5.32
N CYS A 95 -4.53 -4.58 -4.68
CA CYS A 95 -4.16 -3.20 -4.43
C CYS A 95 -2.82 -2.88 -5.08
N SER A 96 -2.82 -1.92 -6.00
CA SER A 96 -1.62 -1.48 -6.72
C SER A 96 -0.72 -0.56 -5.89
N CYS A 97 -1.32 0.31 -5.06
CA CYS A 97 -0.62 1.19 -4.14
C CYS A 97 -1.34 1.39 -2.82
N VAL A 98 -0.53 1.47 -1.77
CA VAL A 98 -0.95 1.82 -0.42
C VAL A 98 -0.03 2.90 0.13
N VAL A 99 -0.59 3.92 0.75
CA VAL A 99 0.18 4.96 1.47
C VAL A 99 -0.21 4.94 2.94
N VAL A 100 0.81 4.91 3.81
CA VAL A 100 0.63 5.09 5.25
C VAL A 100 0.65 6.58 5.55
N LYS A 101 -0.47 7.09 6.08
CA LYS A 101 -0.66 8.47 6.52
C LYS A 101 -0.06 8.69 7.91
N VAL A 102 0.24 9.95 8.19
CA VAL A 102 0.58 10.52 9.50
C VAL A 102 -0.68 10.74 10.32
#